data_AF-A0A846N0I9-F1
#
_entry.id   AF-A0A846N0I9-F1
#
_cell.length_a   1.000
_cell.length_b   1.000
_cell.length_c   1.000
_cell.angle_alpha   90.00
_cell.angle_beta   90.00
_cell.angle_gamma   90.00
#
_symmetry.space_group_name_H-M   'P 1'
#
loop_
_entity.id
_entity.type
_entity.pdbx_description
1 polymer ?
#
loop_
_entity_poly.entity_id
_entity_poly.type
_entity_poly.pdbx_seq_one_letter_code
_entity_poly.pdbx_strand_id
1 'polypeptide(L)'
;MFRSAFAVAITALTLTGIAAAEPAVVYLQAVSPVGNKNARATKLAYDDSELASTEGATALYRRIEAASHLVCGDQDATIRDIQPEKKLAACRSRAIGYAVASVNAPKLAEAAAAAMP
;
A
#
# COMPACT_ATOMS: atom_id res chain seq x y z
N MET A 1 53.47 -42.06 -11.42
CA MET A 1 52.24 -42.69 -11.94
C MET A 1 51.17 -41.62 -12.05
N PHE A 2 50.67 -41.45 -13.28
CA PHE A 2 49.48 -40.76 -13.80
C PHE A 2 49.15 -39.28 -13.49
N ARG A 3 49.32 -38.49 -14.56
CA ARG A 3 48.76 -37.17 -14.88
C ARG A 3 47.29 -37.34 -15.32
N SER A 4 46.37 -36.47 -14.91
CA SER A 4 45.07 -36.17 -15.58
C SER A 4 44.54 -34.86 -14.98
N ALA A 5 44.48 -33.70 -15.64
CA ALA A 5 43.83 -33.34 -16.90
C ALA A 5 42.37 -33.80 -16.96
N PHE A 6 41.45 -33.04 -16.36
CA PHE A 6 40.03 -33.11 -16.71
C PHE A 6 39.53 -31.75 -17.16
N ALA A 7 38.89 -31.82 -18.32
CA ALA A 7 38.59 -30.76 -19.23
C ALA A 7 37.53 -29.78 -18.68
N VAL A 8 37.74 -28.53 -19.08
CA VAL A 8 36.79 -27.44 -19.14
C VAL A 8 35.50 -27.91 -19.83
N ALA A 9 34.38 -27.91 -19.11
CA ALA A 9 33.05 -27.91 -19.70
C ALA A 9 32.40 -26.56 -19.34
N ILE A 10 32.52 -25.59 -20.25
CA ILE A 10 31.79 -24.32 -20.17
C ILE A 10 30.36 -24.63 -20.59
N THR A 11 29.53 -24.99 -19.62
CA THR A 11 28.08 -25.01 -19.80
C THR A 11 27.61 -23.57 -19.63
N ALA A 12 27.47 -22.86 -20.75
CA ALA A 12 26.79 -21.58 -20.80
C ALA A 12 25.29 -21.81 -20.50
N LEU A 13 24.94 -21.86 -19.21
CA LEU A 13 23.55 -21.70 -18.80
C LEU A 13 23.18 -20.25 -19.04
N THR A 14 22.46 -20.00 -20.13
CA THR A 14 21.69 -18.78 -20.32
C THR A 14 20.69 -18.67 -19.17
N LEU A 15 20.98 -17.80 -18.20
CA LEU A 15 20.00 -17.37 -17.21
C LEU A 15 18.88 -16.62 -17.96
N THR A 16 17.81 -17.33 -18.31
CA THR A 16 16.52 -16.70 -18.55
C THR A 16 16.03 -16.16 -17.22
N GLY A 17 16.35 -14.89 -16.96
CA GLY A 17 15.84 -14.15 -15.81
C GLY A 17 14.33 -14.03 -15.91
N ILE A 18 13.62 -14.76 -15.06
CA ILE A 18 12.20 -14.58 -14.84
C ILE A 18 12.10 -13.33 -13.96
N ALA A 19 11.80 -12.18 -14.57
CA ALA A 19 11.42 -11.00 -13.82
C ALA A 19 10.06 -11.27 -13.17
N ALA A 20 10.07 -11.67 -11.90
CA ALA A 20 8.86 -11.63 -11.10
C ALA A 20 8.45 -10.16 -10.99
N ALA A 21 7.34 -9.78 -11.62
CA ALA A 21 6.72 -8.50 -11.36
C ALA A 21 6.24 -8.53 -9.90
N GLU A 22 6.99 -7.89 -9.00
CA GLU A 22 6.58 -7.74 -7.61
C GLU A 22 5.46 -6.69 -7.57
N PRO A 23 4.29 -7.00 -7.01
CA PRO A 23 3.20 -6.04 -6.94
C PRO A 23 3.64 -4.84 -6.11
N ALA A 24 3.29 -3.65 -6.58
CA ALA A 24 3.52 -2.40 -5.86
C ALA A 24 2.66 -2.37 -4.59
N VAL A 25 3.15 -1.68 -3.56
CA VAL A 25 2.53 -1.70 -2.23
C VAL A 25 2.41 -0.31 -1.65
N VAL A 26 1.26 -0.01 -1.06
CA VAL A 26 1.02 1.22 -0.30
C VAL A 26 0.75 0.88 1.16
N TYR A 27 1.32 1.69 2.04
CA TYR A 27 1.15 1.57 3.49
C TYR A 27 0.21 2.67 3.96
N LEU A 28 -0.92 2.27 4.56
CA LEU A 28 -1.78 3.19 5.29
C LEU A 28 -1.40 3.15 6.76
N GLN A 29 -1.29 4.32 7.38
CA GLN A 29 -1.02 4.45 8.80
C GLN A 29 -1.88 5.53 9.44
N ALA A 30 -2.44 5.22 10.60
CA ALA A 30 -3.14 6.17 11.44
C ALA A 30 -2.21 6.65 12.57
N VAL A 31 -1.43 7.71 12.31
CA VAL A 31 -0.63 8.36 13.37
C VAL A 31 -1.55 9.29 14.15
N SER A 32 -1.97 8.87 15.35
CA SER A 32 -2.78 9.71 16.23
C SER A 32 -1.87 10.68 17.02
N PRO A 33 -2.16 12.00 17.03
CA PRO A 33 -1.31 12.99 17.70
C PRO A 33 -1.33 12.95 19.23
N VAL A 34 -2.06 12.00 19.84
CA VAL A 34 -2.19 11.92 21.31
C VAL A 34 -2.09 10.45 21.74
N GLY A 35 -0.92 10.05 22.22
CA GLY A 35 -0.72 8.98 23.21
C GLY A 35 -1.29 7.56 22.96
N ASN A 36 -1.90 7.29 21.81
CA ASN A 36 -2.46 5.99 21.50
C ASN A 36 -1.32 5.05 21.09
N LYS A 37 -0.98 4.11 21.97
CA LYS A 37 0.14 3.17 21.81
C LYS A 37 -0.07 2.14 20.69
N ASN A 38 -1.20 2.22 20.00
CA ASN A 38 -1.59 1.31 18.93
C ASN A 38 -1.60 2.08 17.60
N ALA A 39 -0.41 2.43 17.10
CA ALA A 39 -0.29 2.83 15.71
C ALA A 39 -0.71 1.64 14.85
N ARG A 40 -1.82 1.79 14.11
CA ARG A 40 -2.31 0.76 13.21
C ARG A 40 -1.88 1.08 11.80
N ALA A 41 -1.38 0.05 11.13
CA ALA A 41 -1.00 0.14 9.72
C ALA A 41 -1.57 -1.05 8.97
N THR A 42 -1.90 -0.82 7.70
CA THR A 42 -2.27 -1.89 6.77
C THR A 42 -1.57 -1.70 5.44
N LYS A 43 -1.26 -2.82 4.79
CA LYS A 43 -0.55 -2.87 3.51
C LYS A 43 -1.56 -3.25 2.43
N LEU A 44 -1.67 -2.43 1.40
CA LEU A 44 -2.47 -2.73 0.21
C LEU A 44 -1.51 -2.98 -0.94
N ALA A 45 -1.61 -4.15 -1.56
CA ALA A 45 -0.96 -4.42 -2.83
C ALA A 45 -1.83 -3.86 -3.97
N TYR A 46 -1.18 -3.29 -4.97
CA TYR A 46 -1.80 -2.80 -6.19
C TYR A 46 -0.89 -3.09 -7.38
N ASP A 47 -1.49 -3.14 -8.56
CA ASP A 47 -0.74 -3.25 -9.82
C ASP A 47 -0.55 -1.85 -10.42
N ASP A 48 0.61 -1.59 -11.01
CA ASP A 48 0.90 -0.29 -11.63
C ASP A 48 -0.07 0.02 -12.78
N SER A 49 -0.64 -1.01 -13.43
CA SER A 49 -1.69 -0.85 -14.43
C SER A 49 -2.98 -0.24 -13.86
N GLU A 50 -3.24 -0.39 -12.56
CA GLU A 50 -4.37 0.26 -11.90
C GLU A 50 -4.16 1.78 -11.87
N LEU A 51 -2.92 2.24 -11.68
CA LEU A 51 -2.58 3.67 -11.72
C LEU A 51 -2.59 4.24 -13.14
N ALA A 52 -2.54 3.38 -14.17
CA ALA A 52 -2.54 3.80 -15.56
C ALA A 52 -3.94 4.17 -16.09
N SER A 53 -5.01 3.87 -15.36
CA SER A 53 -6.39 4.17 -15.76
C SER A 53 -7.16 4.95 -14.69
N THR A 54 -8.14 5.75 -15.10
CA THR A 54 -9.01 6.47 -14.14
C THR A 54 -9.85 5.49 -13.32
N GLU A 55 -10.31 4.40 -13.94
CA GLU A 55 -11.07 3.34 -13.27
C GLU A 55 -10.22 2.62 -12.22
N GLY A 56 -9.01 2.19 -12.57
CA GLY A 56 -8.10 1.53 -11.64
C GLY A 56 -7.65 2.44 -10.50
N ALA A 57 -7.37 3.72 -10.77
CA ALA A 57 -7.02 4.69 -9.74
C ALA A 57 -8.19 4.95 -8.77
N THR A 58 -9.42 4.98 -9.29
CA THR A 58 -10.64 5.09 -8.46
C THR A 58 -10.83 3.83 -7.61
N ALA A 59 -10.62 2.64 -8.18
CA ALA A 59 -10.71 1.38 -7.45
C ALA A 59 -9.65 1.27 -6.35
N LEU A 60 -8.42 1.71 -6.61
CA LEU A 60 -7.37 1.80 -5.60
C LEU A 60 -7.74 2.81 -4.51
N TYR A 61 -8.23 4.00 -4.88
CA TYR A 61 -8.70 4.99 -3.91
C TYR A 61 -9.77 4.42 -2.97
N ARG A 62 -10.77 3.69 -3.51
CA ARG A 62 -11.81 3.03 -2.70
C ARG A 62 -11.25 2.02 -1.71
N ARG A 63 -10.22 1.27 -2.09
CA ARG A 63 -9.52 0.34 -1.18
C ARG A 63 -8.75 1.09 -0.09
N ILE A 64 -8.11 2.21 -0.44
CA ILE A 64 -7.45 3.10 0.52
C ILE A 64 -8.49 3.68 1.50
N GLU A 65 -9.63 4.16 1.01
CA GLU A 65 -10.74 4.65 1.84
C GLU A 65 -11.20 3.56 2.82
N ALA A 66 -11.53 2.36 2.33
CA ALA A 66 -11.91 1.22 3.18
C ALA A 66 -10.85 0.87 4.23
N ALA A 67 -9.58 0.85 3.84
CA ALA A 67 -8.47 0.57 4.73
C ALA A 67 -8.25 1.68 5.78
N SER A 68 -8.62 2.93 5.48
CA SER A 68 -8.58 4.04 6.43
C SER A 68 -9.51 3.81 7.62
N HIS A 69 -10.70 3.23 7.39
CA HIS A 69 -11.64 2.85 8.45
C HIS A 69 -11.04 1.79 9.39
N LEU A 70 -10.28 0.84 8.84
CA LEU A 70 -9.61 -0.21 9.62
C LEU A 70 -8.51 0.35 10.51
N VAL A 71 -7.63 1.20 9.96
CA VAL A 71 -6.50 1.76 10.73
C VAL A 71 -6.96 2.81 11.74
N CYS A 72 -8.08 3.49 11.49
CA CYS A 72 -8.66 4.46 12.43
C CYS A 72 -9.54 3.82 13.51
N GLY A 73 -9.78 2.51 13.43
CA GLY A 73 -10.49 1.77 14.48
C GLY A 73 -11.99 1.94 14.47
N ASP A 74 -12.58 2.31 13.32
CA ASP A 74 -14.03 2.48 13.17
C ASP A 74 -14.80 1.20 13.52
N GLN A 75 -14.15 0.04 13.36
CA GLN A 75 -14.72 -1.29 13.64
C GLN A 75 -14.57 -1.73 15.11
N ASP A 76 -13.74 -1.06 15.90
CA ASP A 76 -13.48 -1.42 17.31
C ASP A 76 -14.25 -0.56 18.30
N ALA A 77 -15.17 0.28 17.81
CA ALA A 77 -15.99 1.15 18.63
C ALA A 77 -16.92 0.32 19.54
N THR A 78 -16.41 -0.02 20.72
CA THR A 78 -17.24 -0.50 21.83
C THR A 78 -18.00 0.68 22.43
N ILE A 79 -19.11 0.44 23.14
CA ILE A 79 -19.91 1.50 23.80
C ILE A 79 -19.06 2.40 24.72
N ARG A 80 -17.91 1.91 25.21
CA ARG A 80 -16.97 2.65 26.06
C ARG A 80 -15.96 3.51 25.31
N ASP A 81 -15.76 3.27 24.01
CA ASP A 81 -14.65 3.84 23.22
C ASP A 81 -15.16 4.63 22.01
N ILE A 82 -16.34 5.25 22.15
CA ILE A 82 -16.94 6.10 21.12
C ILE A 82 -16.03 7.30 20.90
N GLN A 83 -15.13 7.17 19.93
CA GLN A 83 -14.37 8.30 19.45
C GLN A 83 -15.34 9.25 18.76
N PRO A 84 -15.27 10.57 19.03
CA PRO A 84 -16.10 11.52 18.33
C PRO A 84 -15.82 11.44 16.83
N GLU A 85 -16.89 11.42 16.02
CA GLU A 85 -16.82 11.29 14.55
C GLU A 85 -15.81 12.25 13.91
N LYS A 86 -15.68 13.47 14.46
CA LYS A 86 -14.68 14.45 14.01
C LYS A 86 -13.24 13.94 14.10
N LYS A 87 -12.89 13.18 15.16
CA LYS A 87 -11.55 12.59 15.32
C LYS A 87 -11.33 11.45 14.33
N LEU A 88 -12.34 10.62 14.08
CA LEU A 88 -12.28 9.55 13.08
C LEU A 88 -12.15 10.12 11.67
N ALA A 89 -12.94 11.14 11.33
CA ALA A 89 -12.81 11.87 10.06
C ALA A 89 -11.40 12.47 9.86
N ALA A 90 -10.85 13.12 10.89
CA ALA A 90 -9.48 13.66 10.85
C ALA A 90 -8.41 12.56 10.77
N CYS A 91 -8.65 11.39 11.36
CA CYS A 91 -7.77 10.23 11.22
C CYS A 91 -7.80 9.70 9.77
N ARG A 92 -9.00 9.44 9.22
CA ARG A 92 -9.18 8.90 7.87
C ARG A 92 -8.60 9.82 6.81
N SER A 93 -8.88 11.12 6.88
CA SER A 93 -8.33 12.13 5.97
C SER A 93 -6.79 12.13 5.96
N ARG A 94 -6.15 12.06 7.14
CA ARG A 94 -4.67 11.98 7.23
C ARG A 94 -4.12 10.65 6.69
N ALA A 95 -4.75 9.53 7.02
CA ALA A 95 -4.33 8.22 6.55
C ALA A 95 -4.43 8.10 5.02
N ILE A 96 -5.52 8.59 4.43
CA ILE A 96 -5.72 8.67 2.98
C ILE A 96 -4.67 9.59 2.36
N GLY A 97 -4.49 10.80 2.90
CA GLY A 97 -3.51 11.76 2.39
C GLY A 97 -2.08 11.21 2.40
N TYR A 98 -1.68 10.52 3.47
CA TYR A 98 -0.38 9.85 3.53
C TYR A 98 -0.23 8.77 2.45
N ALA A 99 -1.24 7.92 2.28
CA ALA A 99 -1.21 6.84 1.30
C ALA A 99 -1.12 7.36 -0.13
N VAL A 100 -1.98 8.32 -0.50
CA VAL A 100 -1.98 8.95 -1.83
C VAL A 100 -0.63 9.62 -2.11
N ALA A 101 -0.07 10.36 -1.14
CA ALA A 101 1.23 10.99 -1.28
C ALA A 101 2.37 9.97 -1.43
N SER A 102 2.30 8.83 -0.74
CA SER A 102 3.33 7.79 -0.81
C SER A 102 3.37 7.04 -2.14
N VAL A 103 2.23 6.93 -2.84
CA VAL A 103 2.15 6.32 -4.17
C VAL A 103 2.60 7.28 -5.27
N ASN A 104 2.45 8.59 -5.06
CA ASN A 104 2.90 9.64 -5.98
C ASN A 104 2.40 9.45 -7.43
N ALA A 105 1.13 9.08 -7.58
CA ALA A 105 0.50 8.85 -8.89
C ALA A 105 -0.58 9.91 -9.19
N PRO A 106 -0.49 10.66 -10.31
CA PRO A 106 -1.41 11.75 -10.61
C PRO A 106 -2.89 11.33 -10.65
N LYS A 107 -3.20 10.21 -11.31
CA LYS A 107 -4.59 9.72 -11.42
C LYS A 107 -5.18 9.33 -10.07
N LEU A 108 -4.34 8.83 -9.14
CA LEU A 108 -4.78 8.53 -7.78
C LEU A 108 -5.03 9.81 -6.98
N ALA A 109 -4.19 10.84 -7.16
CA ALA A 109 -4.42 12.15 -6.54
C ALA A 109 -5.69 12.82 -7.09
N GLU A 110 -5.97 12.71 -8.38
CA GLU A 110 -7.21 13.17 -9.00
C GLU A 110 -8.43 12.44 -8.43
N ALA A 111 -8.38 11.11 -8.32
CA ALA A 111 -9.45 10.32 -7.70
C ALA A 111 -9.70 10.74 -6.24
N ALA A 112 -8.64 11.01 -5.48
CA ALA A 112 -8.74 11.48 -4.10
C ALA A 112 -9.35 12.88 -4.02
N ALA A 113 -8.93 13.80 -4.88
CA ALA A 113 -9.46 15.17 -4.92
C ALA A 113 -10.95 15.20 -5.32
N ALA A 114 -11.37 14.32 -6.24
CA ALA A 114 -12.77 14.22 -6.65
C ALA A 114 -13.70 13.66 -5.54
N ALA A 115 -13.14 12.90 -4.59
CA ALA A 115 -13.89 12.26 -3.53
C ALA A 115 -13.93 13.06 -2.21
N MET A 116 -13.07 14.08 -2.06
CA MET A 116 -13.06 14.97 -0.90
C MET A 116 -13.96 16.19 -1.19
N PRO A 117 -15.09 16.38 -0.46
CA PRO A 117 -15.96 17.55 -0.62
C PRO A 117 -15.39 18.83 -0.01
#